data_AF-A0A973WJ94-F1
#
_entry.id   AF-A0A973WJ94-F1
#
_cell.length_a   1.000
_cell.length_b   1.000
_cell.length_c   1.000
_cell.angle_alpha   90.00
_cell.angle_beta   90.00
_cell.angle_gamma   90.00
#
_symmetry.space_group_name_H-M   'P 1'
#
loop_
_entity.id
_entity.type
_entity.pdbx_description
1 polymer ?
#
loop_
_entity_poly.entity_id
_entity_poly.type
_entity_poly.pdbx_seq_one_letter_code
_entity_poly.pdbx_strand_id
1 'polypeptide(L)'
;MSNRMWGGRFAAGPDAIMEEINASIDYDRKLYKQDIAGSKAHVAMLAAQGIVTTDDAQKIAQGLDTILLEIESGDFKFSRALEDIHMNIEARLAELIGPTAGRLHTARSRNDQVATDFRLWVRDTLDTLDEQITEIMRALAEKAEAHAGDVMPGFTHLQSAQPVTFGHHLLAYVEMFARDRSRVRDARERMNESPLGSAALAGTSFPIDRKATAEALGFARPTANSLDAVSDRDFVIEALSAASICSMHLSRLAEEIVIWCSAQFGFIKLSDKFSTGSSIMPQKK
;
A
#
# COMPACT_ATOMS: atom_id res chain seq x y z
N MET A 1 -31.68 -0.27 -6.35
CA MET A 1 -31.49 -1.27 -7.41
C MET A 1 -30.64 -2.38 -6.80
N SER A 2 -31.13 -3.63 -6.73
CA SER A 2 -30.37 -4.68 -6.05
C SER A 2 -29.09 -5.00 -6.84
N ASN A 3 -27.96 -5.03 -6.13
CA ASN A 3 -26.68 -5.44 -6.66
C ASN A 3 -26.78 -6.88 -7.20
N ARG A 4 -26.72 -7.07 -8.53
CA ARG A 4 -27.02 -8.35 -9.19
C ARG A 4 -25.99 -9.46 -8.93
N MET A 5 -24.78 -9.16 -8.46
CA MET A 5 -23.75 -10.19 -8.25
C MET A 5 -24.04 -11.13 -7.07
N TRP A 6 -24.77 -10.64 -6.07
CA TRP A 6 -25.19 -11.40 -4.88
C TRP A 6 -26.66 -11.19 -4.48
N GLY A 7 -27.34 -10.21 -5.11
CA GLY A 7 -28.74 -9.86 -4.88
C GLY A 7 -29.76 -10.88 -5.37
N GLY A 8 -29.36 -11.92 -6.11
CA GLY A 8 -30.25 -12.97 -6.60
C GLY A 8 -30.94 -13.79 -5.48
N ARG A 9 -30.51 -13.63 -4.24
CA ARG A 9 -31.05 -14.32 -3.05
C ARG A 9 -32.03 -13.48 -2.23
N PHE A 10 -32.12 -12.17 -2.46
CA PHE A 10 -32.91 -11.26 -1.61
C PHE A 10 -34.18 -10.79 -2.32
N ALA A 11 -35.32 -10.83 -1.61
CA ALA A 11 -36.62 -10.43 -2.13
C ALA A 11 -36.82 -8.90 -2.20
N ALA A 12 -36.05 -8.14 -1.43
CA ALA A 12 -36.05 -6.68 -1.41
C ALA A 12 -34.60 -6.15 -1.49
N GLY A 13 -34.45 -4.87 -1.87
CA GLY A 13 -33.15 -4.20 -1.88
C GLY A 13 -32.65 -3.88 -0.46
N PRO A 14 -31.34 -3.61 -0.29
CA PRO A 14 -30.79 -3.14 0.97
C PRO A 14 -31.39 -1.79 1.38
N ASP A 15 -31.45 -1.53 2.68
CA ASP A 15 -31.80 -0.21 3.22
C ASP A 15 -30.68 0.80 2.90
N ALA A 16 -31.00 2.09 2.80
CA ALA A 16 -30.03 3.14 2.49
C ALA A 16 -28.87 3.17 3.52
N ILE A 17 -29.16 2.91 4.80
CA ILE A 17 -28.11 2.81 5.82
C ILE A 17 -27.15 1.63 5.58
N MET A 18 -27.66 0.52 5.02
CA MET A 18 -26.84 -0.63 4.70
C MET A 18 -25.94 -0.35 3.48
N GLU A 19 -26.46 0.35 2.46
CA GLU A 19 -25.65 0.81 1.33
C GLU A 19 -24.53 1.75 1.80
N GLU A 20 -24.81 2.66 2.74
CA GLU A 20 -23.84 3.61 3.28
C GLU A 20 -22.67 2.93 4.02
N ILE A 21 -22.94 1.94 4.86
CA ILE A 21 -21.91 1.27 5.68
C ILE A 21 -21.16 0.16 4.94
N ASN A 22 -21.75 -0.40 3.88
CA ASN A 22 -21.18 -1.53 3.14
C ASN A 22 -20.26 -1.09 2.00
N ALA A 23 -20.49 0.08 1.40
CA ALA A 23 -19.68 0.56 0.29
C ALA A 23 -18.24 0.88 0.73
N SER A 24 -17.27 0.32 0.01
CA SER A 24 -15.84 0.53 0.23
C SER A 24 -15.18 1.42 -0.82
N ILE A 25 -15.90 1.77 -1.91
CA ILE A 25 -15.34 2.49 -3.06
C ILE A 25 -14.66 3.82 -2.73
N ASP A 26 -15.10 4.51 -1.68
CA ASP A 26 -14.55 5.81 -1.30
C ASP A 26 -13.06 5.73 -0.90
N TYR A 27 -12.61 4.54 -0.46
CA TYR A 27 -11.23 4.29 -0.07
C TYR A 27 -10.55 3.18 -0.87
N ASP A 28 -11.25 2.10 -1.23
CA ASP A 28 -10.65 0.96 -1.95
C ASP A 28 -10.38 1.24 -3.43
N ARG A 29 -10.93 2.34 -4.00
CA ARG A 29 -10.59 2.82 -5.34
C ARG A 29 -9.08 2.98 -5.55
N LYS A 30 -8.29 3.11 -4.47
CA LYS A 30 -6.82 3.14 -4.49
C LYS A 30 -6.19 1.83 -5.00
N LEU A 31 -6.92 0.72 -4.97
CA LEU A 31 -6.47 -0.61 -5.37
C LEU A 31 -6.65 -0.88 -6.88
N TYR A 32 -7.14 0.09 -7.67
CA TYR A 32 -7.46 -0.13 -9.08
C TYR A 32 -6.30 -0.72 -9.91
N LYS A 33 -5.06 -0.27 -9.65
CA LYS A 33 -3.88 -0.77 -10.37
C LYS A 33 -3.65 -2.25 -10.05
N GLN A 34 -3.79 -2.61 -8.78
CA GLN A 34 -3.58 -3.96 -8.30
C GLN A 34 -4.70 -4.90 -8.78
N ASP A 35 -5.96 -4.46 -8.74
CA ASP A 35 -7.10 -5.24 -9.26
C ASP A 35 -6.98 -5.52 -10.77
N ILE A 36 -6.60 -4.50 -11.54
CA ILE A 36 -6.39 -4.63 -12.99
C ILE A 36 -5.22 -5.57 -13.28
N ALA A 37 -4.08 -5.41 -12.60
CA ALA A 37 -2.92 -6.27 -12.78
C ALA A 37 -3.25 -7.73 -12.40
N GLY A 38 -3.90 -7.94 -11.25
CA GLY A 38 -4.37 -9.24 -10.78
C GLY A 38 -5.34 -9.89 -11.77
N SER A 39 -6.28 -9.12 -12.31
CA SER A 39 -7.26 -9.57 -13.31
C SER A 39 -6.61 -9.95 -14.64
N LYS A 40 -5.60 -9.19 -15.11
CA LYS A 40 -4.83 -9.54 -16.31
C LYS A 40 -4.03 -10.83 -16.13
N ALA A 41 -3.35 -10.99 -14.99
CA ALA A 41 -2.61 -12.22 -14.68
C ALA A 41 -3.57 -13.43 -14.60
N HIS A 42 -4.72 -13.26 -13.96
CA HIS A 42 -5.75 -14.30 -13.82
C HIS A 42 -6.29 -14.76 -15.17
N VAL A 43 -6.74 -13.83 -16.02
CA VAL A 43 -7.33 -14.21 -17.32
C VAL A 43 -6.31 -14.83 -18.28
N ALA A 44 -5.05 -14.38 -18.23
CA ALA A 44 -3.97 -14.99 -18.99
C ALA A 44 -3.74 -16.45 -18.57
N MET A 45 -3.76 -16.72 -17.26
CA MET A 45 -3.69 -18.09 -16.73
C MET A 45 -4.91 -18.93 -17.13
N LEU A 46 -6.13 -18.39 -17.05
CA LEU A 46 -7.33 -19.11 -17.48
C LEU A 46 -7.25 -19.54 -18.96
N ALA A 47 -6.71 -18.68 -19.83
CA ALA A 47 -6.50 -19.02 -21.24
C ALA A 47 -5.43 -20.09 -21.43
N ALA A 48 -4.32 -20.00 -20.70
CA ALA A 48 -3.24 -20.99 -20.74
C ALA A 48 -3.71 -22.39 -20.27
N GLN A 49 -4.67 -22.45 -19.33
CA GLN A 49 -5.31 -23.69 -18.87
C GLN A 49 -6.50 -24.13 -19.73
N GLY A 50 -6.83 -23.40 -20.80
CA GLY A 50 -7.97 -23.70 -21.68
C GLY A 50 -9.34 -23.54 -21.01
N ILE A 51 -9.42 -22.83 -19.89
CA ILE A 51 -10.67 -22.56 -19.15
C ILE A 51 -11.48 -21.47 -19.87
N VAL A 52 -10.80 -20.52 -20.49
CA VAL A 52 -11.40 -19.51 -21.39
C VAL A 52 -10.69 -19.53 -22.73
N THR A 53 -11.33 -19.01 -23.78
CA THR A 53 -10.70 -18.91 -25.10
C THR A 53 -9.63 -17.82 -25.10
N THR A 54 -8.60 -17.96 -25.95
CA THR A 54 -7.58 -16.92 -26.14
C THR A 54 -8.18 -15.59 -26.61
N ASP A 55 -9.22 -15.66 -27.46
CA ASP A 55 -9.94 -14.47 -27.93
C ASP A 55 -10.66 -13.74 -26.78
N ASP A 56 -11.37 -14.48 -25.91
CA ASP A 56 -12.01 -13.90 -24.72
C ASP A 56 -10.98 -13.27 -23.78
N ALA A 57 -9.86 -13.95 -23.54
CA ALA A 57 -8.80 -13.43 -22.68
C ALA A 57 -8.15 -12.16 -23.24
N GLN A 58 -7.94 -12.10 -24.56
CA GLN A 58 -7.41 -10.91 -25.21
C GLN A 58 -8.38 -9.73 -25.11
N LYS A 59 -9.68 -9.95 -25.34
CA LYS A 59 -10.72 -8.92 -25.17
C LYS A 59 -10.78 -8.39 -23.75
N ILE A 60 -10.72 -9.29 -22.76
CA ILE A 60 -10.68 -8.91 -21.34
C ILE A 60 -9.44 -8.08 -21.04
N ALA A 61 -8.25 -8.53 -21.44
CA ALA A 61 -7.00 -7.80 -21.18
C ALA A 61 -7.01 -6.40 -21.81
N GLN A 62 -7.47 -6.26 -23.05
CA GLN A 62 -7.59 -4.96 -23.72
C GLN A 62 -8.64 -4.05 -23.07
N GLY A 63 -9.78 -4.62 -22.64
CA GLY A 63 -10.79 -3.88 -21.90
C GLY A 63 -10.25 -3.34 -20.58
N LEU A 64 -9.48 -4.15 -19.85
CA LEU A 64 -8.81 -3.75 -18.61
C LEU A 64 -7.75 -2.65 -18.85
N ASP A 65 -7.02 -2.69 -19.96
CA ASP A 65 -6.08 -1.63 -20.35
C ASP A 65 -6.80 -0.30 -20.64
N THR A 66 -7.95 -0.35 -21.32
CA THR A 66 -8.79 0.84 -21.52
C THR A 66 -9.28 1.41 -20.19
N ILE A 67 -9.75 0.57 -19.26
CA ILE A 67 -10.22 1.00 -17.94
C ILE A 67 -9.09 1.65 -17.14
N LEU A 68 -7.88 1.07 -17.18
CA LEU A 68 -6.72 1.65 -16.52
C LEU A 68 -6.46 3.08 -17.01
N LEU A 69 -6.48 3.29 -18.34
CA LEU A 69 -6.30 4.60 -18.95
C LEU A 69 -7.41 5.58 -18.55
N GLU A 70 -8.68 5.15 -18.54
CA GLU A 70 -9.80 5.99 -18.11
C GLU A 70 -9.66 6.43 -16.64
N ILE A 71 -9.16 5.56 -15.76
CA ILE A 71 -8.94 5.92 -14.35
C ILE A 71 -7.77 6.91 -14.23
N GLU A 72 -6.66 6.67 -14.93
CA GLU A 72 -5.48 7.54 -14.88
C GLU A 72 -5.69 8.92 -15.53
N SER A 73 -6.55 9.01 -16.55
CA SER A 73 -6.94 10.29 -17.17
C SER A 73 -7.99 11.07 -16.36
N GLY A 74 -8.65 10.41 -15.39
CA GLY A 74 -9.75 10.99 -14.62
C GLY A 74 -11.12 10.93 -15.32
N ASP A 75 -11.23 10.20 -16.44
CA ASP A 75 -12.48 10.02 -17.19
C ASP A 75 -13.39 8.94 -16.59
N PHE A 76 -12.82 8.01 -15.80
CA PHE A 76 -13.58 6.97 -15.13
C PHE A 76 -14.44 7.53 -14.00
N LYS A 77 -15.75 7.25 -14.05
CA LYS A 77 -16.70 7.66 -13.00
C LYS A 77 -17.00 6.51 -12.06
N PHE A 78 -16.38 6.55 -10.89
CA PHE A 78 -16.71 5.61 -9.81
C PHE A 78 -18.16 5.78 -9.37
N SER A 79 -18.83 4.65 -9.13
CA SER A 79 -20.20 4.58 -8.65
C SER A 79 -20.24 3.87 -7.30
N ARG A 80 -20.80 4.57 -6.30
CA ARG A 80 -21.06 3.99 -4.97
C ARG A 80 -22.12 2.89 -5.00
N ALA A 81 -23.02 2.91 -5.99
CA ALA A 81 -23.99 1.85 -6.18
C ALA A 81 -23.35 0.52 -6.64
N LEU A 82 -22.08 0.55 -7.06
CA LEU A 82 -21.28 -0.64 -7.34
C LEU A 82 -20.44 -1.07 -6.14
N GLU A 83 -20.62 -0.45 -4.97
CA GLU A 83 -20.05 -0.83 -3.67
C GLU A 83 -18.51 -0.78 -3.54
N ASP A 84 -17.77 -1.50 -4.37
CA ASP A 84 -16.32 -1.69 -4.30
C ASP A 84 -15.61 -1.43 -5.64
N ILE A 85 -14.28 -1.32 -5.62
CA ILE A 85 -13.46 -1.10 -6.82
C ILE A 85 -13.63 -2.22 -7.85
N HIS A 86 -13.75 -3.47 -7.39
CA HIS A 86 -13.78 -4.64 -8.24
C HIS A 86 -15.04 -4.68 -9.10
N MET A 87 -16.19 -4.34 -8.52
CA MET A 87 -17.47 -4.21 -9.18
C MET A 87 -17.52 -3.02 -10.12
N ASN A 88 -16.87 -1.91 -9.77
CA ASN A 88 -16.70 -0.78 -10.68
C ASN A 88 -15.96 -1.20 -11.95
N ILE A 89 -14.86 -1.94 -11.81
CA ILE A 89 -14.06 -2.46 -12.94
C ILE A 89 -14.84 -3.52 -13.72
N GLU A 90 -15.47 -4.49 -13.05
CA GLU A 90 -16.22 -5.56 -13.71
C GLU A 90 -17.45 -5.01 -14.48
N ALA A 91 -18.15 -4.02 -13.93
CA ALA A 91 -19.27 -3.37 -14.61
C ALA A 91 -18.80 -2.60 -15.84
N ARG A 92 -17.73 -1.80 -15.71
CA ARG A 92 -17.16 -1.07 -16.86
C ARG A 92 -16.65 -2.02 -17.93
N LEU A 93 -16.02 -3.13 -17.54
CA LEU A 93 -15.56 -4.16 -18.47
C LEU A 93 -16.75 -4.76 -19.24
N ALA A 94 -17.86 -5.05 -18.56
CA ALA A 94 -19.08 -5.55 -19.22
C ALA A 94 -19.68 -4.54 -20.21
N GLU A 95 -19.62 -3.23 -19.92
CA GLU A 95 -20.03 -2.20 -20.88
C GLU A 95 -19.15 -2.18 -22.14
N LEU A 96 -17.84 -2.43 -21.99
CA LEU A 96 -16.87 -2.38 -23.09
C LEU A 96 -16.92 -3.63 -23.98
N ILE A 97 -17.02 -4.82 -23.39
CA ILE A 97 -16.85 -6.09 -24.13
C ILE A 97 -18.04 -7.05 -24.02
N GLY A 98 -19.12 -6.62 -23.37
CA GLY A 98 -20.36 -7.39 -23.26
C GLY A 98 -20.21 -8.66 -22.41
N PRO A 99 -20.94 -9.74 -22.74
CA PRO A 99 -21.01 -10.96 -21.92
C PRO A 99 -19.66 -11.65 -21.67
N THR A 100 -18.65 -11.44 -22.53
CA THR A 100 -17.30 -11.98 -22.35
C THR A 100 -16.68 -11.53 -21.01
N ALA A 101 -17.01 -10.34 -20.51
CA ALA A 101 -16.52 -9.84 -19.22
C ALA A 101 -16.81 -10.81 -18.06
N GLY A 102 -17.95 -11.50 -18.08
CA GLY A 102 -18.34 -12.45 -17.04
C GLY A 102 -17.42 -13.68 -16.94
N ARG A 103 -16.59 -13.95 -17.96
CA ARG A 103 -15.61 -15.04 -17.94
C ARG A 103 -14.44 -14.75 -16.98
N LEU A 104 -14.11 -13.48 -16.75
CA LEU A 104 -12.99 -13.07 -15.88
C LEU A 104 -13.11 -13.61 -14.45
N HIS A 105 -14.33 -13.68 -13.90
CA HIS A 105 -14.54 -14.12 -12.52
C HIS A 105 -14.54 -15.66 -12.37
N THR A 106 -14.36 -16.42 -13.45
CA THR A 106 -14.29 -17.89 -13.39
C THR A 106 -13.12 -18.33 -12.51
N ALA A 107 -13.35 -19.30 -11.63
CA ALA A 107 -12.36 -19.85 -10.70
C ALA A 107 -11.79 -18.85 -9.67
N ARG A 108 -12.45 -17.70 -9.47
CA ARG A 108 -12.04 -16.64 -8.54
C ARG A 108 -13.16 -16.31 -7.56
N SER A 109 -12.82 -15.69 -6.43
CA SER A 109 -13.76 -15.08 -5.51
C SER A 109 -13.33 -13.65 -5.21
N ARG A 110 -14.24 -12.83 -4.67
CA ARG A 110 -13.84 -11.54 -4.13
C ARG A 110 -12.84 -11.68 -2.96
N ASN A 111 -12.91 -12.78 -2.20
CA ASN A 111 -12.06 -13.02 -1.03
C ASN A 111 -10.57 -13.13 -1.38
N ASP A 112 -10.21 -13.98 -2.36
CA ASP A 112 -8.82 -14.13 -2.78
C ASP A 112 -8.36 -12.99 -3.69
N GLN A 113 -9.28 -12.37 -4.43
CA GLN A 113 -9.01 -11.16 -5.22
C GLN A 113 -8.59 -9.99 -4.31
N VAL A 114 -9.41 -9.59 -3.34
CA VAL A 114 -9.06 -8.47 -2.45
C VAL A 114 -7.83 -8.76 -1.60
N ALA A 115 -7.62 -10.03 -1.19
CA ALA A 115 -6.39 -10.43 -0.49
C ALA A 115 -5.15 -10.26 -1.39
N THR A 116 -5.27 -10.55 -2.69
CA THR A 116 -4.20 -10.33 -3.67
C THR A 116 -3.94 -8.85 -3.86
N ASP A 117 -4.99 -8.07 -4.11
CA ASP A 117 -4.87 -6.64 -4.38
C ASP A 117 -4.25 -5.90 -3.20
N PHE A 118 -4.68 -6.23 -1.99
CA PHE A 118 -4.16 -5.59 -0.78
C PHE A 118 -2.70 -5.96 -0.52
N ARG A 119 -2.30 -7.21 -0.78
CA ARG A 119 -0.88 -7.59 -0.70
C ARG A 119 -0.03 -6.87 -1.73
N LEU A 120 -0.49 -6.76 -2.97
CA LEU A 120 0.23 -6.00 -3.99
C LEU A 120 0.38 -4.53 -3.55
N TRP A 121 -0.69 -3.93 -3.04
CA TRP A 121 -0.68 -2.54 -2.59
C TRP A 121 0.23 -2.30 -1.38
N VAL A 122 0.20 -3.18 -0.38
CA VAL A 122 1.09 -3.08 0.80
C VAL A 122 2.55 -3.31 0.38
N ARG A 123 2.81 -4.23 -0.55
CA ARG A 123 4.16 -4.43 -1.09
C ARG A 123 4.70 -3.17 -1.75
N ASP A 124 3.93 -2.55 -2.65
CA ASP A 124 4.32 -1.30 -3.31
C ASP A 124 4.53 -0.16 -2.28
N THR A 125 3.72 -0.15 -1.22
CA THR A 125 3.84 0.83 -0.11
C THR A 125 5.11 0.59 0.70
N LEU A 126 5.47 -0.65 1.00
CA LEU A 126 6.71 -1.00 1.70
C LEU A 126 7.95 -0.66 0.85
N ASP A 127 7.89 -0.90 -0.46
CA ASP A 127 8.97 -0.54 -1.37
C ASP A 127 9.19 0.99 -1.37
N THR A 128 8.10 1.77 -1.43
CA THR A 128 8.15 3.25 -1.29
C THR A 128 8.71 3.68 0.07
N LEU A 129 8.34 2.99 1.15
CA LEU A 129 8.81 3.30 2.50
C LEU A 129 10.31 2.99 2.66
N ASP A 130 10.84 1.91 2.08
CA ASP A 130 12.29 1.62 2.07
C ASP A 130 13.08 2.76 1.40
N GLU A 131 12.58 3.28 0.28
CA GLU A 131 13.19 4.40 -0.43
C GLU A 131 13.20 5.67 0.43
N GLN A 132 12.05 6.03 1.02
CA GLN A 132 11.94 7.22 1.88
C GLN A 132 12.84 7.14 3.11
N ILE A 133 12.91 5.96 3.75
CA ILE A 133 13.82 5.73 4.88
C ILE A 133 15.29 5.84 4.42
N THR A 134 15.61 5.36 3.23
CA THR A 134 16.95 5.49 2.66
C THR A 134 17.32 6.96 2.42
N GLU A 135 16.40 7.76 1.91
CA GLU A 135 16.65 9.18 1.65
C GLU A 135 16.85 9.99 2.94
N ILE A 136 16.06 9.76 3.99
CA ILE A 136 16.29 10.44 5.28
C ILE A 136 17.62 10.00 5.92
N MET A 137 17.97 8.71 5.83
CA MET A 137 19.28 8.23 6.29
C MET A 137 20.42 8.90 5.55
N ARG A 138 20.34 9.04 4.23
CA ARG A 138 21.34 9.73 3.41
C ARG A 138 21.45 11.20 3.80
N ALA A 139 20.34 11.91 3.90
CA ALA A 139 20.33 13.33 4.27
C ALA A 139 20.95 13.57 5.66
N LEU A 140 20.66 12.69 6.63
CA LEU A 140 21.27 12.75 7.96
C LEU A 140 22.77 12.43 7.93
N ALA A 141 23.20 11.44 7.16
CA ALA A 141 24.60 11.07 7.02
C ALA A 141 25.43 12.17 6.34
N GLU A 142 24.92 12.79 5.28
CA GLU A 142 25.56 13.93 4.60
C GLU A 142 25.72 15.13 5.55
N LYS A 143 24.69 15.43 6.35
CA LYS A 143 24.78 16.44 7.39
C LYS A 143 25.75 16.05 8.49
N ALA A 144 25.79 14.78 8.87
CA ALA A 144 26.69 14.31 9.88
C ALA A 144 28.16 14.44 9.46
N GLU A 145 28.48 14.15 8.21
CA GLU A 145 29.81 14.32 7.64
C GLU A 145 30.22 15.79 7.62
N ALA A 146 29.34 16.67 7.12
CA ALA A 146 29.61 18.11 7.05
C ALA A 146 29.83 18.76 8.42
N HIS A 147 29.21 18.21 9.47
CA HIS A 147 29.26 18.72 10.84
C HIS A 147 29.95 17.76 11.82
N ALA A 148 30.86 16.91 11.32
CA ALA A 148 31.52 15.88 12.12
C ALA A 148 32.36 16.47 13.27
N GLY A 149 32.91 17.67 13.09
CA GLY A 149 33.73 18.39 14.06
C GLY A 149 32.99 19.43 14.91
N ASP A 150 31.71 19.69 14.63
CA ASP A 150 30.96 20.75 15.32
C ASP A 150 30.54 20.25 16.71
N VAL A 151 31.22 20.77 17.74
CA VAL A 151 30.97 20.38 19.13
C VAL A 151 29.62 20.91 19.60
N MET A 152 28.83 20.05 20.24
CA MET A 152 27.58 20.40 20.91
C MET A 152 27.52 19.73 22.30
N PRO A 153 26.76 20.28 23.26
CA PRO A 153 26.50 19.57 24.51
C PRO A 153 25.67 18.30 24.24
N GLY A 154 26.11 17.16 24.77
CA GLY A 154 25.28 15.97 24.88
C GLY A 154 24.38 16.07 26.11
N PHE A 155 23.16 15.54 26.03
CA PHE A 155 22.18 15.64 27.10
C PHE A 155 21.75 14.28 27.64
N THR A 156 21.59 14.22 28.96
CA THR A 156 20.82 13.18 29.66
C THR A 156 19.87 13.88 30.62
N HIS A 157 18.58 13.52 30.64
CA HIS A 157 17.56 14.26 31.39
C HIS A 157 17.49 15.76 31.04
N LEU A 158 17.81 16.12 29.79
CA LEU A 158 17.98 17.50 29.31
C LEU A 158 18.99 18.34 30.12
N GLN A 159 19.86 17.67 30.89
CA GLN A 159 21.01 18.28 31.56
C GLN A 159 22.26 18.07 30.70
N SER A 160 23.10 19.10 30.60
CA SER A 160 24.39 18.99 29.92
C SER A 160 25.23 17.91 30.59
N ALA A 161 25.61 16.90 29.81
CA ALA A 161 26.41 15.77 30.25
C ALA A 161 27.84 15.93 29.73
N GLN A 162 28.17 15.27 28.62
CA GLN A 162 29.49 15.32 28.00
C GLN A 162 29.41 16.04 26.64
N PRO A 163 30.50 16.70 26.20
CA PRO A 163 30.58 17.19 24.83
C PRO A 163 30.47 16.04 23.83
N VAL A 164 29.67 16.25 22.79
CA VAL A 164 29.58 15.38 21.60
C VAL A 164 29.74 16.25 20.35
N THR A 165 29.63 15.68 19.16
CA THR A 165 29.52 16.47 17.92
C THR A 165 28.13 16.36 17.34
N PHE A 166 27.70 17.39 16.60
CA PHE A 166 26.41 17.37 15.91
C PHE A 166 26.35 16.20 14.93
N GLY A 167 27.44 15.93 14.20
CA GLY A 167 27.52 14.76 13.35
C GLY A 167 27.35 13.43 14.10
N HIS A 168 27.97 13.28 15.28
CA HIS A 168 27.75 12.08 16.09
C HIS A 168 26.29 11.92 16.53
N HIS A 169 25.63 13.03 16.90
CA HIS A 169 24.22 13.02 17.28
C HIS A 169 23.31 12.62 16.10
N LEU A 170 23.53 13.17 14.90
CA LEU A 170 22.76 12.82 13.72
C LEU A 170 22.91 11.34 13.32
N LEU A 171 24.11 10.76 13.47
CA LEU A 171 24.32 9.34 13.20
C LEU A 171 23.54 8.42 14.15
N ALA A 172 23.21 8.86 15.36
CA ALA A 172 22.32 8.09 16.24
C ALA A 172 20.93 7.86 15.59
N TYR A 173 20.44 8.83 14.82
CA TYR A 173 19.18 8.70 14.06
C TYR A 173 19.35 7.86 12.80
N VAL A 174 20.49 7.92 12.11
CA VAL A 174 20.80 7.01 11.00
C VAL A 174 20.71 5.55 11.46
N GLU A 175 21.25 5.23 12.64
CA GLU A 175 21.16 3.89 13.23
C GLU A 175 19.71 3.48 13.58
N MET A 176 18.88 4.42 14.05
CA MET A 176 17.45 4.17 14.31
C MET A 176 16.73 3.81 13.01
N PHE A 177 16.89 4.64 11.97
CA PHE A 177 16.26 4.44 10.67
C PHE A 177 16.81 3.21 9.92
N ALA A 178 18.07 2.84 10.13
CA ALA A 178 18.63 1.59 9.57
C ALA A 178 17.88 0.35 10.09
N ARG A 179 17.52 0.33 11.38
CA ARG A 179 16.68 -0.74 11.96
C ARG A 179 15.25 -0.68 11.48
N ASP A 180 14.70 0.49 11.22
CA ASP A 180 13.36 0.61 10.64
C ASP A 180 13.33 0.08 9.22
N ARG A 181 14.34 0.42 8.42
CA ARG A 181 14.52 -0.09 7.06
C ARG A 181 14.62 -1.61 7.04
N SER A 182 15.38 -2.21 7.96
CA SER A 182 15.47 -3.68 8.02
C SER A 182 14.12 -4.32 8.32
N ARG A 183 13.31 -3.74 9.23
CA ARG A 183 11.94 -4.22 9.50
C ARG A 183 11.03 -4.12 8.28
N VAL A 184 11.11 -3.01 7.53
CA VAL A 184 10.34 -2.82 6.29
C VAL A 184 10.69 -3.89 5.26
N ARG A 185 11.99 -4.17 5.06
CA ARG A 185 12.47 -5.21 4.14
C ARG A 185 12.02 -6.60 4.55
N ASP A 186 12.16 -6.93 5.83
CA ASP A 186 11.76 -8.23 6.36
C ASP A 186 10.24 -8.44 6.23
N ALA A 187 9.44 -7.41 6.50
CA ALA A 187 7.99 -7.44 6.32
C ALA A 187 7.60 -7.63 4.85
N ARG A 188 8.26 -6.89 3.95
CA ARG A 188 8.10 -7.02 2.49
C ARG A 188 8.39 -8.46 2.06
N GLU A 189 9.51 -9.05 2.49
CA GLU A 189 9.88 -10.41 2.13
C GLU A 189 8.83 -11.43 2.60
N ARG A 190 8.45 -11.40 3.88
CA ARG A 190 7.48 -12.35 4.46
C ARG A 190 6.12 -12.30 3.79
N MET A 191 5.64 -11.11 3.44
CA MET A 191 4.29 -10.97 2.90
C MET A 191 4.15 -11.41 1.43
N ASN A 192 5.26 -11.65 0.72
CA ASN A 192 5.31 -11.80 -0.74
C ASN A 192 4.89 -13.20 -1.22
N GLU A 193 3.76 -13.70 -0.73
CA GLU A 193 3.11 -14.91 -1.19
C GLU A 193 1.72 -14.62 -1.78
N SER A 194 1.40 -15.25 -2.92
CA SER A 194 0.18 -15.00 -3.68
C SER A 194 -1.02 -15.79 -3.12
N PRO A 195 -2.10 -15.11 -2.67
CA PRO A 195 -3.32 -15.78 -2.23
C PRO A 195 -4.25 -16.14 -3.39
N LEU A 196 -4.03 -15.59 -4.59
CA LEU A 196 -4.87 -15.80 -5.78
C LEU A 196 -5.00 -17.30 -6.11
N GLY A 197 -6.23 -17.71 -6.40
CA GLY A 197 -6.59 -19.11 -6.63
C GLY A 197 -7.08 -19.85 -5.37
N SER A 198 -7.15 -19.17 -4.23
CA SER A 198 -7.79 -19.70 -3.00
C SER A 198 -9.32 -19.62 -3.06
N ALA A 199 -9.85 -18.90 -4.06
CA ALA A 199 -11.27 -18.62 -4.24
C ALA A 199 -11.90 -18.13 -2.92
N ALA A 200 -13.09 -18.62 -2.58
CA ALA A 200 -13.80 -18.14 -1.40
C ALA A 200 -13.13 -18.57 -0.08
N LEU A 201 -12.60 -19.80 -0.02
CA LEU A 201 -11.92 -20.36 1.15
C LEU A 201 -11.26 -21.73 0.92
N ALA A 202 -11.76 -22.53 -0.02
CA ALA A 202 -11.41 -23.95 -0.18
C ALA A 202 -10.62 -24.23 -1.47
N GLY A 203 -10.14 -23.19 -2.14
CA GLY A 203 -9.61 -23.29 -3.50
C GLY A 203 -10.73 -23.42 -4.54
N THR A 204 -10.33 -23.81 -5.75
CA THR A 204 -11.22 -23.96 -6.90
C THR A 204 -11.12 -25.38 -7.48
N SER A 205 -12.21 -25.88 -8.06
CA SER A 205 -12.24 -27.16 -8.76
C SER A 205 -11.68 -27.08 -10.18
N PHE A 206 -11.42 -25.87 -10.69
CA PHE A 206 -10.77 -25.66 -11.97
C PHE A 206 -9.27 -25.97 -11.87
N PRO A 207 -8.66 -26.54 -12.92
CA PRO A 207 -7.23 -26.85 -12.94
C PRO A 207 -6.39 -25.57 -13.17
N ILE A 208 -6.42 -24.64 -12.22
CA ILE A 208 -5.68 -23.38 -12.32
C ILE A 208 -4.18 -23.57 -12.04
N ASP A 209 -3.34 -22.71 -12.62
CA ASP A 209 -1.91 -22.64 -12.29
C ASP A 209 -1.62 -21.42 -11.39
N ARG A 210 -1.56 -21.67 -10.08
CA ARG A 210 -1.24 -20.63 -9.09
C ARG A 210 0.20 -20.15 -9.18
N LYS A 211 1.14 -20.97 -9.68
CA LYS A 211 2.54 -20.55 -9.83
C LYS A 211 2.67 -19.53 -10.94
N ALA A 212 1.98 -19.75 -12.06
CA ALA A 212 1.96 -18.82 -13.19
C ALA A 212 1.44 -17.43 -12.78
N THR A 213 0.33 -17.37 -12.02
CA THR A 213 -0.19 -16.06 -11.55
C THR A 213 0.70 -15.42 -10.48
N ALA A 214 1.29 -16.22 -9.57
CA ALA A 214 2.23 -15.70 -8.59
C ALA A 214 3.46 -15.07 -9.27
N GLU A 215 4.05 -15.75 -10.25
CA GLU A 215 5.20 -15.26 -11.02
C GLU A 215 4.84 -13.99 -11.81
N ALA A 216 3.72 -14.00 -12.53
CA ALA A 216 3.25 -12.84 -13.31
C ALA A 216 3.03 -11.58 -12.45
N LEU A 217 2.70 -11.75 -11.17
CA LEU A 217 2.47 -10.66 -10.21
C LEU A 217 3.68 -10.37 -9.31
N GLY A 218 4.82 -11.02 -9.53
CA GLY A 218 6.06 -10.81 -8.77
C GLY A 218 6.05 -11.35 -7.34
N PHE A 219 5.13 -12.26 -7.01
CA PHE A 219 5.15 -13.00 -5.75
C PHE A 219 6.23 -14.08 -5.78
N ALA A 220 6.77 -14.44 -4.61
CA ALA A 220 7.81 -15.47 -4.50
C ALA A 220 7.24 -16.88 -4.73
N ARG A 221 6.00 -17.10 -4.29
CA ARG A 221 5.27 -18.37 -4.42
C ARG A 221 3.79 -18.18 -4.12
N PRO A 222 2.92 -19.17 -4.43
CA PRO A 222 1.57 -19.21 -3.92
C PRO A 222 1.56 -19.54 -2.41
N THR A 223 0.58 -19.00 -1.68
CA THR A 223 0.32 -19.41 -0.28
C THR A 223 -0.01 -20.91 -0.19
N ALA A 224 0.33 -21.54 0.94
CA ALA A 224 0.21 -22.98 1.10
C ALA A 224 -1.21 -23.48 1.48
N ASN A 225 -2.06 -22.62 2.05
CA ASN A 225 -3.38 -22.99 2.55
C ASN A 225 -4.43 -21.93 2.18
N SER A 226 -5.57 -22.35 1.63
CA SER A 226 -6.59 -21.43 1.12
C SER A 226 -7.43 -20.75 2.21
N LEU A 227 -7.67 -21.41 3.35
CA LEU A 227 -8.39 -20.82 4.49
C LEU A 227 -7.57 -19.70 5.11
N ASP A 228 -6.28 -19.95 5.28
CA ASP A 228 -5.30 -18.96 5.71
C ASP A 228 -5.21 -17.80 4.70
N ALA A 229 -4.99 -18.10 3.42
CA ALA A 229 -4.78 -17.10 2.38
C ALA A 229 -5.85 -15.99 2.29
N VAL A 230 -7.12 -16.34 2.51
CA VAL A 230 -8.24 -15.38 2.45
C VAL A 230 -8.48 -14.66 3.77
N SER A 231 -8.05 -15.23 4.89
CA SER A 231 -8.27 -14.67 6.23
C SER A 231 -7.06 -13.94 6.81
N ASP A 232 -5.85 -14.21 6.32
CA ASP A 232 -4.59 -13.64 6.80
C ASP A 232 -4.53 -12.12 6.62
N ARG A 233 -4.18 -11.40 7.70
CA ARG A 233 -3.90 -9.96 7.72
C ARG A 233 -2.62 -9.62 8.51
N ASP A 234 -1.77 -10.61 8.78
CA ASP A 234 -0.50 -10.43 9.51
C ASP A 234 0.40 -9.43 8.79
N PHE A 235 0.46 -9.48 7.46
CA PHE A 235 1.23 -8.52 6.64
C PHE A 235 0.82 -7.05 6.87
N VAL A 236 -0.46 -6.80 7.16
CA VAL A 236 -0.95 -5.44 7.44
C VAL A 236 -0.52 -5.00 8.83
N ILE A 237 -0.68 -5.88 9.82
CA ILE A 237 -0.29 -5.61 11.21
C ILE A 237 1.22 -5.38 11.30
N GLU A 238 2.00 -6.19 10.60
CA GLU A 238 3.45 -6.07 10.56
C GLU A 238 3.91 -4.78 9.87
N ALA A 239 3.32 -4.41 8.73
CA ALA A 239 3.59 -3.13 8.06
C ALA A 239 3.25 -1.93 8.96
N LEU A 240 2.10 -1.95 9.65
CA LEU A 240 1.70 -0.91 10.59
C LEU A 240 2.61 -0.84 11.82
N SER A 241 3.10 -1.98 12.30
CA SER A 241 4.06 -2.06 13.40
C SER A 241 5.39 -1.41 13.01
N ALA A 242 5.92 -1.74 11.82
CA ALA A 242 7.14 -1.12 11.29
C ALA A 242 6.98 0.41 11.13
N ALA A 243 5.84 0.85 10.59
CA ALA A 243 5.53 2.28 10.46
C ALA A 243 5.41 2.99 11.82
N SER A 244 4.82 2.32 12.83
CA SER A 244 4.66 2.90 14.17
C SER A 244 5.99 3.10 14.88
N ILE A 245 6.92 2.15 14.73
CA ILE A 245 8.28 2.26 15.30
C ILE A 245 9.05 3.39 14.60
N CYS A 246 8.98 3.46 13.26
CA CYS A 246 9.59 4.55 12.49
C CYS A 246 9.04 5.93 12.90
N SER A 247 7.72 6.03 13.08
CA SER A 247 7.05 7.24 13.57
C SER A 247 7.54 7.67 14.96
N MET A 248 7.82 6.73 15.85
CA MET A 248 8.43 7.04 17.16
C MET A 248 9.86 7.58 17.02
N HIS A 249 10.68 7.07 16.11
CA HIS A 249 12.01 7.64 15.87
C HIS A 249 11.93 9.05 15.24
N LEU A 250 10.99 9.26 14.31
CA LEU A 250 10.70 10.58 13.75
C LEU A 250 10.23 11.57 14.83
N SER A 251 9.40 11.14 15.77
CA SER A 251 8.92 12.03 16.85
C SER A 251 10.06 12.45 17.77
N ARG A 252 11.03 11.56 18.05
CA ARG A 252 12.24 11.91 18.81
C ARG A 252 13.10 12.93 18.06
N LEU A 253 13.33 12.72 16.76
CA LEU A 253 14.08 13.67 15.94
C LEU A 253 13.39 15.03 15.88
N ALA A 254 12.07 15.03 15.74
CA ALA A 254 11.26 16.25 15.73
C ALA A 254 11.38 17.01 17.06
N GLU A 255 11.31 16.31 18.20
CA GLU A 255 11.46 16.93 19.52
C GLU A 255 12.84 17.59 19.69
N GLU A 256 13.91 16.91 19.27
CA GLU A 256 15.26 17.50 19.27
C GLU A 256 15.33 18.75 18.38
N ILE A 257 14.79 18.71 17.16
CA ILE A 257 14.77 19.86 16.24
C ILE A 257 14.01 21.03 16.88
N VAL A 258 12.86 20.79 17.50
CA VAL A 258 12.06 21.81 18.19
C VAL A 258 12.86 22.45 19.33
N ILE A 259 13.51 21.64 20.16
CA ILE A 259 14.35 22.11 21.27
C ILE A 259 15.54 22.92 20.73
N TRP A 260 16.26 22.39 19.75
CA TRP A 260 17.47 23.00 19.19
C TRP A 260 17.20 24.34 18.48
N CYS A 261 16.00 24.53 17.90
CA CYS A 261 15.57 25.79 17.29
C CYS A 261 15.13 26.85 18.29
N SER A 262 14.86 26.48 19.55
CA SER A 262 14.40 27.42 20.56
C SER A 262 15.45 28.48 20.88
N ALA A 263 15.02 29.67 21.31
CA ALA A 263 15.92 30.78 21.58
C ALA A 263 16.93 30.50 22.71
N GLN A 264 16.60 29.61 23.64
CA GLN A 264 17.44 29.21 24.76
C GLN A 264 18.59 28.29 24.33
N PHE A 265 18.38 27.47 23.31
CA PHE A 265 19.40 26.54 22.78
C PHE A 265 20.10 27.17 21.57
N GLY A 266 19.34 27.54 20.54
CA GLY A 266 19.86 28.20 19.35
C GLY A 266 20.92 27.40 18.59
N PHE A 267 20.87 26.06 18.65
CA PHE A 267 21.87 25.19 18.02
C PHE A 267 21.68 25.09 16.51
N ILE A 268 20.43 25.11 16.05
CA ILE A 268 20.10 25.03 14.63
C ILE A 268 19.10 26.11 14.23
N LYS A 269 19.01 26.35 12.93
CA LYS A 269 17.97 27.20 12.32
C LYS A 269 17.36 26.48 11.13
N LEU A 270 16.05 26.32 11.15
CA LEU A 270 15.31 25.77 10.02
C LEU A 270 15.18 26.80 8.88
N SER A 271 15.10 26.30 7.66
CA SER A 271 14.86 27.13 6.48
C SER A 271 13.42 27.63 6.44
N ASP A 272 13.19 28.82 5.89
CA ASP A 272 11.86 29.44 5.77
C ASP A 272 10.84 28.58 5.01
N LYS A 273 11.29 27.65 4.15
CA LYS A 273 10.41 26.71 3.44
C LYS A 273 9.69 25.72 4.36
N PHE A 274 10.25 25.45 5.54
CA PHE A 274 9.77 24.45 6.49
C PHE A 274 9.52 25.07 7.88
N SER A 275 9.32 26.39 7.94
CA SER A 275 9.04 27.13 9.17
C SER A 275 7.94 28.15 8.93
N THR A 276 7.22 28.53 9.98
CA THR A 276 6.21 29.60 9.91
C THR A 276 6.57 30.72 10.89
N GLY A 277 6.20 31.95 10.56
CA GLY A 277 6.54 33.12 11.36
C GLY A 277 5.34 33.66 12.15
N SER A 278 5.62 34.60 13.05
CA SER A 278 4.58 35.45 13.65
C SER A 278 4.53 36.80 12.94
N SER A 279 3.33 37.25 12.57
CA SER A 279 3.11 38.59 11.99
C SER A 279 3.42 39.73 12.97
N ILE A 280 3.42 39.48 14.28
CA ILE A 280 3.68 40.47 15.33
C ILE A 280 5.13 40.37 15.86
N MET A 281 5.73 39.17 15.81
CA MET A 281 7.05 38.88 16.38
C MET A 281 7.99 38.35 15.29
N PRO A 282 8.72 39.23 14.57
CA PRO A 282 9.58 38.85 13.45
C PRO A 282 10.69 37.84 13.79
N GLN A 283 11.05 37.74 15.07
CA GLN A 283 12.04 36.80 15.58
C GLN A 283 11.52 35.38 15.77
N LYS A 284 10.19 35.17 15.79
CA LYS A 284 9.59 33.83 15.94
C LYS A 284 9.59 33.10 14.60
N LYS A 285 10.20 31.92 14.59
CA LYS A 285 10.22 30.95 13.49
C LYS A 285 9.97 29.56 14.06
#